data_AF-A0A2V7RH00-F1
#
_entry.id   AF-A0A2V7RH00-F1
#
_cell.length_a   1.000
_cell.length_b   1.000
_cell.length_c   1.000
_cell.angle_alpha   90.00
_cell.angle_beta   90.00
_cell.angle_gamma   90.00
#
_symmetry.space_group_name_H-M   'P 1'
#
loop_
_entity.id
_entity.type
_entity.pdbx_description
1 polymer ?
#
loop_
_entity_poly.entity_id
_entity_poly.type
_entity_poly.pdbx_seq_one_letter_code
_entity_poly.pdbx_strand_id
1 'polypeptide(L)'
;ADALPVCDAYVLMEVIHDWADAEASAILKAVRAAAPPHATLLLVEDIVPDAPGPHWARMVDIVMLTVTGGLQRTTREYQALLAGCGFRMEQVIDTPTGISIVEARPI
;
A
#
# COMPACT_ATOMS: atom_id res chain seq x y z
N ALA A 1 19.07 4.25 -11.69
CA ALA A 1 17.78 4.96 -11.56
C ALA A 1 18.04 6.19 -10.73
N ASP A 2 17.39 7.30 -11.05
CA ASP A 2 17.51 8.53 -10.27
C ASP A 2 16.92 8.33 -8.87
N ALA A 3 17.48 9.01 -7.88
CA ALA A 3 16.95 8.97 -6.52
C ALA A 3 15.59 9.68 -6.47
N LEU A 4 14.65 9.12 -5.70
CA LEU A 4 13.40 9.81 -5.40
C LEU A 4 13.69 11.10 -4.61
N PRO A 5 12.89 12.17 -4.79
CA PRO A 5 13.04 13.39 -4.03
C PRO A 5 12.77 13.15 -2.54
N VAL A 6 13.47 13.91 -1.69
CA VAL A 6 13.21 13.93 -0.24
C VAL A 6 11.96 14.74 0.03
N CYS A 7 10.94 14.11 0.62
CA CYS A 7 9.65 14.74 0.92
C CYS A 7 9.21 14.47 2.37
N ASP A 8 8.35 15.35 2.89
CA ASP A 8 7.68 15.16 4.18
C ASP A 8 6.51 14.16 4.10
N ALA A 9 5.96 13.97 2.90
CA ALA A 9 4.91 12.98 2.64
C ALA A 9 5.12 12.32 1.28
N TYR A 10 4.86 11.01 1.23
CA TYR A 10 4.82 10.21 0.01
C TYR A 10 3.43 9.63 -0.14
N VAL A 11 2.78 9.89 -1.26
CA VAL A 11 1.44 9.39 -1.57
C VAL A 11 1.54 8.43 -2.75
N LEU A 12 1.09 7.20 -2.55
CA LEU A 12 0.93 6.20 -3.60
C LEU A 12 -0.54 5.83 -3.65
N MET A 13 -1.21 6.21 -4.73
CA MET A 13 -2.65 6.01 -4.89
C MET A 13 -2.89 5.10 -6.08
N GLU A 14 -3.56 3.97 -5.82
CA GLU A 14 -3.77 2.91 -6.80
C GLU A 14 -2.45 2.48 -7.48
N VAL A 15 -1.41 2.24 -6.66
CA VAL A 15 -0.10 1.84 -7.18
C VAL A 15 0.28 0.47 -6.67
N ILE A 16 0.17 0.22 -5.37
CA ILE A 16 0.76 -0.97 -4.75
C ILE A 16 -0.03 -2.24 -5.10
N HIS A 17 -1.33 -2.13 -5.35
CA HIS A 17 -2.15 -3.28 -5.73
C HIS A 17 -1.83 -3.84 -7.13
N ASP A 18 -1.22 -3.04 -8.01
CA ASP A 18 -0.83 -3.48 -9.36
C ASP A 18 0.33 -4.47 -9.36
N TRP A 19 1.06 -4.56 -8.25
CA TRP A 19 2.31 -5.28 -8.17
C TRP A 19 2.22 -6.47 -7.22
N ALA A 20 2.87 -7.57 -7.60
CA ALA A 20 3.16 -8.66 -6.67
C ALA A 20 4.13 -8.20 -5.58
N ASP A 21 4.26 -8.99 -4.52
CA ASP A 21 4.96 -8.57 -3.29
C ASP A 21 6.42 -8.17 -3.52
N ALA A 22 7.11 -8.79 -4.48
CA ALA A 22 8.50 -8.48 -4.78
C ALA A 22 8.66 -7.07 -5.37
N GLU A 23 7.84 -6.74 -6.36
CA GLU A 23 7.84 -5.44 -7.04
C GLU A 23 7.26 -4.35 -6.13
N ALA A 24 6.16 -4.62 -5.42
CA ALA A 24 5.61 -3.74 -4.40
C ALA A 24 6.67 -3.41 -3.33
N SER A 25 7.40 -4.41 -2.86
CA SER A 25 8.51 -4.22 -1.91
C SER A 25 9.63 -3.36 -2.50
N ALA A 26 9.94 -3.50 -3.79
CA ALA A 26 10.96 -2.70 -4.45
C ALA A 26 10.57 -1.20 -4.47
N ILE A 27 9.31 -0.90 -4.79
CA ILE A 27 8.76 0.46 -4.76
C ILE A 27 8.83 1.03 -3.35
N LEU A 28 8.32 0.29 -2.35
CA LEU A 28 8.31 0.75 -0.96
C LEU A 28 9.74 0.96 -0.42
N LYS A 29 10.69 0.09 -0.76
CA LYS A 29 12.10 0.27 -0.37
C LYS A 29 12.76 1.48 -1.02
N ALA A 30 12.41 1.80 -2.27
CA ALA A 30 12.87 3.04 -2.91
C ALA A 30 12.32 4.28 -2.18
N VAL A 31 11.04 4.27 -1.79
CA VAL A 31 10.45 5.33 -0.97
C VAL A 31 11.13 5.40 0.40
N ARG A 32 11.37 4.26 1.06
CA ARG A 32 12.06 4.20 2.36
C ARG A 32 13.44 4.85 2.31
N ALA A 33 14.17 4.64 1.22
CA ALA A 33 15.52 5.18 1.04
C ALA A 33 15.54 6.71 0.91
N ALA A 34 14.49 7.33 0.37
CA ALA A 34 14.35 8.78 0.27
C ALA A 34 13.64 9.41 1.48
N ALA A 35 12.85 8.63 2.24
CA ALA A 35 12.03 9.12 3.33
C ALA A 35 12.86 9.47 4.59
N PRO A 36 12.85 10.75 5.04
CA PRO A 36 13.43 11.11 6.33
C PRO A 36 12.59 10.54 7.49
N PRO A 37 13.14 10.44 8.72
CA PRO A 37 12.45 9.79 9.85
C PRO A 37 11.08 10.39 10.20
N HIS A 38 10.86 11.67 9.91
CA HIS A 38 9.61 12.36 10.18
C HIS A 38 8.56 12.23 9.06
N ALA A 39 8.93 11.67 7.91
CA ALA A 39 8.03 11.58 6.78
C ALA A 39 6.86 10.61 7.04
N THR A 40 5.78 10.83 6.30
CA THR A 40 4.61 9.95 6.28
C THR A 40 4.46 9.30 4.92
N LEU A 41 4.21 8.00 4.90
CA LEU A 41 3.76 7.27 3.71
C LEU A 41 2.24 7.09 3.79
N LEU A 42 1.56 7.42 2.70
CA LEU A 42 0.11 7.26 2.53
C LEU A 42 -0.12 6.33 1.33
N LEU A 43 -0.60 5.12 1.60
CA LEU A 43 -1.11 4.24 0.54
C LEU A 43 -2.62 4.44 0.44
N VAL A 44 -3.10 4.83 -0.73
CA VAL A 44 -4.51 5.07 -1.00
C VAL A 44 -4.99 3.91 -1.87
N GLU A 45 -5.62 2.92 -1.23
CA GLU A 45 -5.84 1.59 -1.79
C GLU A 45 -7.20 1.01 -1.35
N ASP A 46 -7.76 0.11 -2.14
CA ASP A 46 -8.89 -0.72 -1.72
C ASP A 46 -8.39 -1.78 -0.73
N ILE A 47 -9.01 -1.84 0.46
CA ILE A 47 -8.66 -2.84 1.46
C ILE A 47 -9.63 -4.02 1.39
N VAL A 48 -9.08 -5.23 1.30
CA VAL A 48 -9.90 -6.45 1.38
C VAL A 48 -10.34 -6.65 2.83
N PRO A 49 -11.65 -6.70 3.12
CA PRO A 49 -12.11 -6.98 4.47
C PRO A 49 -11.77 -8.41 4.89
N ASP A 50 -11.45 -8.62 6.16
CA ASP A 50 -11.24 -9.96 6.71
C ASP A 50 -12.54 -10.78 6.74
N ALA A 51 -13.69 -10.10 6.89
CA ALA A 51 -14.99 -10.75 6.96
C ALA A 51 -15.39 -11.38 5.60
N PRO A 52 -15.88 -12.63 5.60
CA PRO A 52 -16.38 -13.26 4.38
C PRO A 52 -17.67 -12.58 3.92
N GLY A 53 -17.84 -12.49 2.60
CA GLY A 53 -19.04 -11.90 1.98
C GLY A 53 -18.71 -11.11 0.72
N PRO A 54 -19.75 -10.69 -0.04
CA PRO A 54 -19.57 -9.86 -1.23
C PRO A 54 -18.93 -8.52 -0.84
N HIS A 55 -17.84 -8.15 -1.51
CA HIS A 55 -17.20 -6.86 -1.32
C HIS A 55 -16.59 -6.38 -2.65
N TRP A 56 -16.66 -5.08 -2.91
CA TRP A 56 -16.12 -4.46 -4.12
C TRP A 56 -14.65 -4.83 -4.35
N ALA A 57 -13.80 -4.68 -3.32
CA ALA A 57 -12.38 -5.02 -3.39
C ALA A 57 -12.11 -6.47 -3.84
N ARG A 58 -12.99 -7.44 -3.50
CA ARG A 58 -12.83 -8.84 -3.95
C ARG A 58 -13.17 -9.02 -5.44
N MET A 59 -14.06 -8.19 -5.99
CA MET A 59 -14.32 -8.19 -7.44
C MET A 59 -13.15 -7.54 -8.19
N VAL A 60 -12.59 -6.46 -7.65
CA VAL A 60 -11.40 -5.81 -8.20
C VAL A 60 -10.18 -6.72 -8.13
N ASP A 61 -10.02 -7.53 -7.08
CA ASP A 61 -8.93 -8.50 -6.95
C ASP A 61 -8.82 -9.47 -8.15
N ILE A 62 -9.97 -9.97 -8.64
CA ILE A 62 -10.02 -10.81 -9.85
C ILE A 62 -9.56 -10.02 -11.08
N VAL A 63 -9.91 -8.74 -11.18
CA VAL A 63 -9.46 -7.87 -12.27
C VAL A 63 -7.95 -7.63 -12.19
N MET A 64 -7.40 -7.36 -10.99
CA MET A 64 -5.96 -7.15 -10.80
C MET A 64 -5.15 -8.41 -11.11
N LEU A 65 -5.61 -9.58 -10.67
CA LEU A 65 -4.99 -10.85 -11.00
C LEU A 65 -4.93 -11.09 -12.52
N THR A 66 -5.97 -10.69 -13.25
CA THR A 66 -6.06 -10.93 -14.70
C THR A 66 -5.38 -9.88 -15.56
N VAL A 67 -5.29 -8.63 -15.10
CA VAL A 67 -4.78 -7.50 -15.88
C VAL A 67 -3.31 -7.18 -15.56
N THR A 68 -2.94 -7.14 -14.27
CA THR A 68 -1.61 -6.71 -13.82
C THR A 68 -0.79 -7.83 -13.20
N GLY A 69 -1.44 -8.94 -12.81
CA GLY A 69 -0.82 -9.97 -11.98
C GLY A 69 -0.65 -9.52 -10.52
N GLY A 70 -1.23 -8.37 -10.16
CA GLY A 70 -1.28 -7.84 -8.81
C GLY A 70 -2.38 -8.47 -7.97
N LEU A 71 -2.52 -7.98 -6.74
CA LEU A 71 -3.55 -8.43 -5.80
C LEU A 71 -4.01 -7.30 -4.89
N GLN A 72 -5.29 -7.38 -4.52
CA GLN A 72 -5.81 -6.58 -3.42
C GLN A 72 -5.39 -7.22 -2.11
N ARG A 73 -5.02 -6.38 -1.13
CA ARG A 73 -4.47 -6.85 0.15
C ARG A 73 -5.39 -6.49 1.29
N THR A 74 -5.46 -7.38 2.28
CA THR A 74 -6.04 -7.10 3.59
C THR A 74 -5.15 -6.12 4.37
N THR A 75 -5.71 -5.51 5.42
CA THR A 75 -4.92 -4.67 6.35
C THR A 75 -3.70 -5.42 6.89
N ARG A 76 -3.87 -6.71 7.22
CA ARG A 76 -2.79 -7.55 7.76
C ARG A 76 -1.67 -7.78 6.75
N GLU A 77 -2.00 -7.99 5.49
CA GLU A 77 -1.01 -8.17 4.42
C GLU A 77 -0.25 -6.87 4.14
N TYR A 78 -0.95 -5.72 4.10
CA TYR A 78 -0.28 -4.41 4.03
C TYR A 78 0.66 -4.19 5.22
N GLN A 79 0.25 -4.57 6.42
CA GLN A 79 1.06 -4.41 7.62
C GLN A 79 2.35 -5.24 7.52
N ALA A 80 2.26 -6.47 7.04
CA ALA A 80 3.42 -7.35 6.83
C ALA A 80 4.35 -6.82 5.73
N LEU A 81 3.79 -6.37 4.60
CA LEU A 81 4.53 -5.79 3.49
C LEU A 81 5.31 -4.53 3.91
N LEU A 82 4.64 -3.61 4.61
CA LEU A 82 5.23 -2.37 5.12
C LEU A 82 6.36 -2.66 6.12
N ALA A 83 6.12 -3.57 7.07
CA ALA A 83 7.14 -3.98 8.04
C ALA A 83 8.39 -4.57 7.35
N GLY A 84 8.19 -5.40 6.31
CA GLY A 84 9.28 -5.95 5.49
C GLY A 84 10.06 -4.89 4.69
N CYS A 85 9.52 -3.68 4.56
CA CYS A 85 10.12 -2.55 3.83
C CYS A 85 10.63 -1.43 4.74
N GLY A 86 10.64 -1.62 6.06
CA GLY A 86 11.13 -0.62 7.01
C GLY A 86 10.11 0.48 7.32
N PHE A 87 8.81 0.18 7.22
CA PHE A 87 7.73 1.06 7.65
C PHE A 87 6.90 0.40 8.76
N ARG A 88 6.37 1.23 9.66
CA ARG A 88 5.35 0.84 10.64
C ARG A 88 4.01 1.44 10.22
N MET A 89 3.01 0.59 10.01
CA MET A 89 1.63 1.04 9.84
C MET A 89 1.14 1.65 11.16
N GLU A 90 0.60 2.87 11.09
CA GLU A 90 0.00 3.58 12.22
C GLU A 90 -1.50 3.33 12.30
N GLN A 91 -2.19 3.48 11.16
CA GLN A 91 -3.64 3.37 11.09
C GLN A 91 -4.11 3.13 9.65
N VAL A 92 -5.36 2.67 9.55
CA VAL A 92 -6.14 2.65 8.30
C VAL A 92 -7.31 3.59 8.48
N ILE A 93 -7.48 4.52 7.55
CA ILE A 93 -8.53 5.55 7.56
C ILE A 93 -9.48 5.25 6.41
N ASP A 94 -10.71 4.84 6.74
CA ASP A 94 -11.73 4.59 5.73
C ASP A 94 -12.29 5.89 5.16
N THR A 95 -12.51 5.93 3.85
CA THR A 95 -13.17 7.05 3.18
C THR A 95 -14.60 6.71 2.78
N PRO A 96 -15.48 7.70 2.53
CA PRO A 96 -16.83 7.45 2.07
C PRO A 96 -16.93 6.76 0.68
N THR A 97 -15.82 6.67 -0.06
CA THR A 97 -15.80 6.17 -1.46
C THR A 97 -15.33 4.72 -1.59
N GLY A 98 -15.11 4.01 -0.48
CA GLY A 98 -14.70 2.60 -0.48
C GLY A 98 -13.20 2.34 -0.56
N ILE A 99 -12.42 3.37 -0.92
CA ILE A 99 -10.96 3.39 -0.84
C ILE A 99 -10.56 3.74 0.60
N SER A 100 -9.49 3.14 1.12
CA SER A 100 -8.95 3.50 2.43
C SER A 100 -7.54 4.10 2.29
N ILE A 101 -7.14 4.86 3.31
CA ILE A 101 -5.80 5.42 3.42
C ILE A 101 -5.05 4.66 4.50
N VAL A 102 -4.02 3.92 4.11
CA VAL A 102 -3.07 3.29 5.02
C VAL A 102 -1.95 4.30 5.33
N GLU A 103 -1.91 4.78 6.56
CA GLU A 103 -0.85 5.67 7.03
C GLU A 103 0.29 4.86 7.68
N ALA A 104 1.52 5.13 7.26
CA ALA A 104 2.71 4.48 7.79
C ALA A 104 3.88 5.45 7.99
N ARG A 105 4.79 5.11 8.93
CA ARG A 105 6.00 5.88 9.23
C ARG A 105 7.27 5.06 9.03
N PRO A 106 8.38 5.68 8.60
CA PRO A 106 9.68 5.02 8.53
C PRO A 106 10.14 4.48 9.89
N ILE A 107 10.79 3.32 9.90
CA ILE A 107 11.50 2.72 11.05
C ILE A 107 12.99 2.75 10.79
#